data_AF-A0A5C9B6R5-F1
#
_entry.id   AF-A0A5C9B6R5-F1
#
_cell.length_a   1.000
_cell.length_b   1.000
_cell.length_c   1.000
_cell.angle_alpha   90.00
_cell.angle_beta   90.00
_cell.angle_gamma   90.00
#
_symmetry.space_group_name_H-M   'P 1'
#
loop_
_entity.id
_entity.type
_entity.pdbx_description
1 polymer ?
#
loop_
_entity_poly.entity_id
_entity_poly.type
_entity_poly.pdbx_seq_one_letter_code
_entity_poly.pdbx_strand_id
1 'polypeptide(L)'
;MRAAFTKVLINELCFENVPVRIGGGNVVISEHNTSSKPYVVYDSHRNAPVGFGVKVTKNSKVYFVQRRIGSRVVKIKVGHVNDYDHPDDARFAARRLIQEAIDECLDTNSIVAGVDVEGDELLVNNNVKSNLINSARAEFSSKYKSIDDELTKARIRSELDGLSDGTVLSVEMAAIYLGIGEKTFARMRQRKEGPPYFRYATNQMASNRRVLYKLGDLRRYLSDITGIK
;
A
#
# COMPACT_ATOMS: atom_id res chain seq x y z
N MET A 1 -16.31 -29.46 3.03
CA MET A 1 -17.41 -29.18 3.98
C MET A 1 -17.94 -27.77 3.77
N ARG A 2 -19.23 -27.49 4.08
CA ARG A 2 -19.79 -26.12 4.12
C ARG A 2 -20.39 -25.81 5.49
N ALA A 3 -20.14 -24.62 6.03
CA ALA A 3 -20.64 -24.16 7.34
C ALA A 3 -20.76 -22.64 7.36
N ALA A 4 -21.71 -22.08 8.12
CA ALA A 4 -21.81 -20.62 8.25
C ALA A 4 -20.69 -20.14 9.17
N PHE A 5 -19.79 -19.27 8.67
CA PHE A 5 -18.69 -18.81 9.49
C PHE A 5 -19.14 -17.81 10.55
N THR A 6 -18.93 -18.21 11.80
CA THR A 6 -18.98 -17.38 13.00
C THR A 6 -17.58 -17.30 13.60
N LYS A 7 -17.32 -16.27 14.40
CA LYS A 7 -16.02 -16.12 15.08
C LYS A 7 -15.68 -17.35 15.94
N VAL A 8 -16.68 -17.90 16.63
CA VAL A 8 -16.55 -19.11 17.45
C VAL A 8 -16.10 -20.31 16.61
N LEU A 9 -16.81 -20.62 15.52
CA LEU A 9 -16.46 -21.74 14.65
C LEU A 9 -15.04 -21.61 14.10
N ILE A 10 -14.69 -20.42 13.60
CA ILE A 10 -13.37 -20.17 13.00
C ILE A 10 -12.23 -20.37 14.00
N ASN A 11 -12.46 -20.01 15.27
CA ASN A 11 -11.48 -20.21 16.34
C ASN A 11 -11.30 -21.70 16.66
N GLU A 12 -12.38 -22.47 16.68
CA GLU A 12 -12.39 -23.92 16.95
C GLU A 12 -11.74 -24.75 15.84
N LEU A 13 -11.70 -24.25 14.60
CA LEU A 13 -10.99 -24.93 13.52
C LEU A 13 -9.50 -25.09 13.89
N CYS A 14 -8.98 -26.31 13.82
CA CYS A 14 -7.57 -26.60 14.05
C CYS A 14 -7.09 -27.73 13.15
N PHE A 15 -5.78 -27.89 12.96
CA PHE A 15 -5.27 -28.93 12.08
C PHE A 15 -5.52 -30.35 12.61
N GLU A 16 -5.52 -30.50 13.93
CA GLU A 16 -5.66 -31.78 14.62
C GLU A 16 -7.07 -32.35 14.51
N ASN A 17 -8.09 -31.51 14.37
CA ASN A 17 -9.47 -31.96 14.26
C ASN A 17 -10.15 -31.40 13.02
N VAL A 18 -10.81 -32.26 12.26
CA VAL A 18 -11.61 -31.90 11.09
C VAL A 18 -13.07 -31.74 11.52
N PRO A 19 -13.72 -30.64 11.15
CA PRO A 19 -15.13 -30.46 11.43
C PRO A 19 -15.98 -31.46 10.63
N VAL A 20 -16.95 -32.09 11.28
CA VAL A 20 -17.90 -33.04 10.73
C VAL A 20 -19.32 -32.49 10.86
N ARG A 21 -20.13 -32.74 9.83
CA ARG A 21 -21.51 -32.27 9.78
C ARG A 21 -22.39 -33.27 10.52
N ILE A 22 -23.15 -32.81 11.51
CA ILE A 22 -24.16 -33.63 12.17
C ILE A 22 -25.46 -33.51 11.37
N GLY A 23 -26.20 -34.61 11.24
CA GLY A 23 -27.53 -34.62 10.64
C GLY A 23 -28.40 -33.49 11.20
N GLY A 24 -29.04 -32.71 10.33
CA GLY A 24 -29.79 -31.49 10.72
C GLY A 24 -29.11 -30.17 10.34
N GLY A 25 -27.89 -30.20 9.79
CA GLY A 25 -27.29 -29.03 9.14
C GLY A 25 -26.36 -28.19 10.00
N ASN A 26 -26.30 -28.45 11.31
CA ASN A 26 -25.36 -27.83 12.23
C ASN A 26 -24.01 -28.58 12.22
N VAL A 27 -22.92 -27.81 12.33
CA VAL A 27 -21.54 -28.30 12.36
C VAL A 27 -21.06 -28.23 13.79
N VAL A 28 -20.92 -29.36 14.47
CA VAL A 28 -20.68 -29.37 15.93
C VAL A 28 -19.70 -30.46 16.38
N ILE A 29 -19.42 -31.52 15.61
CA ILE A 29 -18.44 -32.56 16.04
C ILE A 29 -17.14 -32.41 15.26
N SER A 30 -16.02 -32.34 15.98
CA SER A 30 -14.67 -32.33 15.44
C SER A 30 -14.04 -33.71 15.64
N GLU A 31 -13.76 -34.43 14.55
CA GLU A 31 -13.05 -35.72 14.59
C GLU A 31 -11.55 -35.50 14.40
N HIS A 32 -10.71 -36.39 14.96
CA HIS A 32 -9.27 -36.30 14.78
C HIS A 32 -8.88 -36.44 13.30
N ASN A 33 -7.96 -35.59 12.84
CA ASN A 33 -7.45 -35.56 11.47
C ASN A 33 -6.48 -36.73 11.22
N THR A 34 -7.03 -37.93 11.08
CA THR A 34 -6.28 -39.17 10.77
C THR A 34 -5.44 -39.04 9.51
N SER A 35 -5.92 -38.26 8.53
CA SER A 35 -5.21 -38.05 7.27
C SER A 35 -3.93 -37.22 7.42
N SER A 36 -3.80 -36.44 8.50
CA SER A 36 -2.73 -35.44 8.69
C SER A 36 -2.56 -34.50 7.47
N LYS A 37 -3.63 -34.26 6.71
CA LYS A 37 -3.63 -33.37 5.54
C LYS A 37 -4.34 -32.06 5.86
N PRO A 38 -3.93 -30.94 5.23
CA PRO A 38 -4.69 -29.70 5.28
C PRO A 38 -6.11 -29.92 4.76
N TYR A 39 -7.08 -29.28 5.39
CA TYR A 39 -8.48 -29.35 4.96
C TYR A 39 -9.06 -27.96 4.70
N VAL A 40 -10.23 -27.97 4.07
CA VAL A 40 -10.93 -26.75 3.65
C VAL A 40 -12.39 -26.81 4.11
N VAL A 41 -12.81 -25.70 4.72
CA VAL A 41 -14.21 -25.44 5.04
C VAL A 41 -14.67 -24.28 4.18
N TYR A 42 -15.83 -24.40 3.53
CA TYR A 42 -16.43 -23.31 2.76
C TYR A 42 -17.51 -22.61 3.57
N ASP A 43 -17.64 -21.31 3.39
CA ASP A 43 -18.66 -20.53 4.06
C ASP A 43 -20.03 -20.78 3.40
N SER A 44 -21.06 -20.94 4.22
CA SER A 44 -22.47 -21.05 3.78
C SER A 44 -23.30 -19.84 4.16
N HIS A 45 -22.71 -18.78 4.73
CA HIS A 45 -23.43 -17.56 5.05
C HIS A 45 -23.98 -16.88 3.77
N ARG A 46 -25.19 -16.30 3.85
CA ARG A 46 -25.86 -15.64 2.72
C ARG A 46 -25.02 -14.54 2.06
N ASN A 47 -24.23 -13.83 2.87
CA ASN A 47 -23.34 -12.76 2.43
C ASN A 47 -21.92 -13.27 2.14
N ALA A 48 -21.67 -14.57 2.09
CA ALA A 48 -20.36 -15.09 1.72
C ALA A 48 -20.20 -15.03 0.19
N PRO A 49 -19.05 -14.55 -0.33
CA PRO A 49 -18.75 -14.70 -1.74
C PRO A 49 -18.75 -16.17 -2.17
N VAL A 50 -19.17 -16.45 -3.40
CA VAL A 50 -19.16 -17.82 -3.93
C VAL A 50 -17.74 -18.38 -3.89
N GLY A 51 -17.60 -19.55 -3.26
CA GLY A 51 -16.32 -20.24 -3.09
C GLY A 51 -15.41 -19.66 -2.01
N PHE A 52 -15.90 -18.76 -1.17
CA PHE A 52 -15.20 -18.30 0.02
C PHE A 52 -15.08 -19.42 1.07
N GLY A 53 -13.91 -19.53 1.69
CA GLY A 53 -13.63 -20.57 2.66
C GLY A 53 -12.36 -20.33 3.46
N VAL A 54 -12.07 -21.24 4.38
CA VAL A 54 -10.85 -21.27 5.19
C VAL A 54 -10.08 -22.53 4.86
N LYS A 55 -8.79 -22.38 4.55
CA LYS A 55 -7.83 -23.48 4.48
C LYS A 55 -7.14 -23.58 5.83
N VAL A 56 -7.22 -24.76 6.45
CA VAL A 56 -6.58 -25.07 7.73
C VAL A 56 -5.38 -25.95 7.46
N THR A 57 -4.22 -25.48 7.88
CA THR A 57 -2.93 -26.18 7.81
C THR A 57 -2.37 -26.32 9.21
N LYS A 58 -1.28 -27.08 9.37
CA LYS A 58 -0.63 -27.32 10.67
C LYS A 58 -0.31 -26.02 11.43
N ASN A 59 0.14 -24.99 10.71
CA ASN A 59 0.64 -23.75 11.33
C ASN A 59 -0.22 -22.52 11.03
N SER A 60 -1.25 -22.63 10.18
CA SER A 60 -1.99 -21.46 9.74
C SER A 60 -3.43 -21.76 9.32
N LYS A 61 -4.29 -20.78 9.60
CA LYS A 61 -5.65 -20.69 9.05
C LYS A 61 -5.71 -19.49 8.12
N VAL A 62 -6.14 -19.72 6.88
CA VAL A 62 -6.11 -18.72 5.83
C VAL A 62 -7.46 -18.66 5.13
N TYR A 63 -8.05 -17.46 5.09
CA TYR A 63 -9.22 -17.19 4.25
C TYR A 63 -8.80 -17.19 2.78
N PHE A 64 -9.63 -17.79 1.93
CA PHE A 64 -9.44 -17.80 0.49
C PHE A 64 -10.79 -17.72 -0.23
N VAL A 65 -10.75 -17.35 -1.51
CA VAL A 65 -11.87 -17.50 -2.44
C VAL A 65 -11.44 -18.37 -3.59
N GLN A 66 -12.25 -19.36 -3.95
CA GLN A 66 -12.10 -20.10 -5.20
C GLN A 66 -13.25 -19.75 -6.15
N ARG A 67 -12.95 -19.05 -7.24
CA ARG A 67 -13.98 -18.54 -8.16
C ARG A 67 -13.55 -18.70 -9.61
N ARG A 68 -14.52 -18.95 -10.48
CA ARG A 68 -14.33 -18.87 -11.93
C ARG A 68 -14.28 -17.41 -12.37
N ILE A 69 -13.17 -17.01 -13.00
CA ILE A 69 -12.94 -15.68 -13.56
C ILE A 69 -12.53 -15.90 -15.02
N GLY A 70 -13.35 -15.41 -15.94
CA GLY A 70 -13.26 -15.77 -17.36
C GLY A 70 -13.36 -17.28 -17.58
N SER A 71 -12.36 -17.86 -18.25
CA SER A 71 -12.31 -19.29 -18.55
C SER A 71 -11.68 -20.14 -17.44
N ARG A 72 -11.08 -19.54 -16.40
CA ARG A 72 -10.27 -20.25 -15.40
C ARG A 72 -10.90 -20.25 -14.01
N VAL A 73 -10.63 -21.29 -13.22
CA VAL A 73 -10.94 -21.32 -11.78
C VAL A 73 -9.71 -20.83 -11.02
N VAL A 74 -9.83 -19.66 -10.39
CA VAL A 74 -8.75 -19.01 -9.65
C VAL A 74 -8.98 -19.18 -8.16
N LYS A 75 -7.91 -19.45 -7.40
CA LYS A 75 -7.92 -19.48 -5.95
C LYS A 75 -7.11 -18.29 -5.41
N ILE A 76 -7.81 -17.35 -4.78
CA ILE A 76 -7.26 -16.10 -4.27
C ILE A 76 -7.09 -16.21 -2.76
N LYS A 77 -5.90 -15.96 -2.23
CA LYS A 77 -5.66 -15.82 -0.79
C LYS A 77 -6.23 -14.47 -0.34
N VAL A 78 -7.13 -14.49 0.65
CA VAL A 78 -7.72 -13.27 1.22
C VAL A 78 -6.83 -12.73 2.34
N GLY A 79 -6.40 -13.59 3.26
CA GLY A 79 -5.53 -13.22 4.38
C GLY A 79 -5.49 -14.31 5.46
N HIS A 80 -4.67 -14.11 6.50
CA HIS A 80 -4.72 -14.99 7.66
C HIS A 80 -6.00 -14.73 8.46
N VAL A 81 -6.51 -15.76 9.14
CA VAL A 81 -7.71 -15.61 9.98
C VAL A 81 -7.51 -14.54 11.05
N ASN A 82 -6.31 -14.43 11.61
CA ASN A 82 -5.96 -13.47 12.67
C ASN A 82 -5.84 -12.02 12.16
N ASP A 83 -5.84 -11.79 10.85
CA ASP A 83 -5.80 -10.44 10.27
C ASP A 83 -7.17 -9.75 10.35
N TYR A 84 -8.23 -10.48 10.74
CA TYR A 84 -9.61 -10.02 10.75
C TYR A 84 -10.27 -10.27 12.11
N ASP A 85 -10.92 -9.23 12.66
CA ASP A 85 -11.65 -9.33 13.92
C ASP A 85 -12.95 -10.12 13.78
N HIS A 86 -13.61 -10.02 12.62
CA HIS A 86 -14.84 -10.73 12.29
C HIS A 86 -14.79 -11.39 10.89
N PRO A 87 -15.45 -12.56 10.68
CA PRO A 87 -15.56 -13.18 9.35
C PRO A 87 -16.18 -12.27 8.29
N ASP A 88 -17.02 -11.31 8.68
CA ASP A 88 -17.59 -10.33 7.73
C ASP A 88 -16.54 -9.41 7.10
N ASP A 89 -15.51 -9.03 7.85
CA ASP A 89 -14.41 -8.19 7.34
C ASP A 89 -13.63 -8.96 6.26
N ALA A 90 -13.40 -10.25 6.50
CA ALA A 90 -12.78 -11.15 5.53
C ALA A 90 -13.68 -11.36 4.30
N ARG A 91 -15.02 -11.45 4.47
CA ARG A 91 -15.98 -11.50 3.34
C ARG A 91 -15.96 -10.20 2.53
N PHE A 92 -15.81 -9.05 3.18
CA PHE A 92 -15.71 -7.76 2.49
C PHE A 92 -14.40 -7.66 1.68
N ALA A 93 -13.26 -7.98 2.31
CA ALA A 93 -11.96 -8.02 1.65
C ALA A 93 -11.96 -9.00 0.45
N ALA A 94 -12.56 -10.17 0.63
CA ALA A 94 -12.73 -11.16 -0.42
C ALA A 94 -13.49 -10.62 -1.64
N ARG A 95 -14.57 -9.84 -1.44
CA ARG A 95 -15.29 -9.21 -2.57
C ARG A 95 -14.41 -8.24 -3.34
N ARG A 96 -13.64 -7.42 -2.62
CA ARG A 96 -12.73 -6.45 -3.23
C ARG A 96 -11.70 -7.15 -4.11
N LEU A 97 -11.05 -8.20 -3.57
CA LEU A 97 -10.06 -8.99 -4.31
C LEU A 97 -10.66 -9.73 -5.52
N ILE A 98 -11.91 -10.20 -5.42
CA ILE A 98 -12.61 -10.79 -6.58
C ILE A 98 -12.83 -9.72 -7.65
N GLN A 99 -13.27 -8.52 -7.27
CA GLN A 99 -13.51 -7.44 -8.23
C GLN A 99 -12.21 -7.04 -8.93
N GLU A 100 -11.14 -6.81 -8.16
CA GLU A 100 -9.80 -6.52 -8.69
C GLU A 100 -9.33 -7.62 -9.67
N ALA A 101 -9.57 -8.89 -9.36
CA ALA A 101 -9.20 -10.00 -10.24
C ALA A 101 -10.08 -10.11 -11.51
N ILE A 102 -11.35 -9.70 -11.42
CA ILE A 102 -12.23 -9.60 -12.59
C ILE A 102 -11.76 -8.45 -13.49
N ASP A 103 -11.46 -7.30 -12.91
CA ASP A 103 -11.00 -6.11 -13.62
C ASP A 103 -9.64 -6.38 -14.31
N GLU A 104 -8.69 -6.99 -13.61
CA GLU A 104 -7.39 -7.44 -14.18
C GLU A 104 -7.59 -8.44 -15.33
N CYS A 105 -8.60 -9.31 -15.25
CA CYS A 105 -8.94 -10.27 -16.30
C CYS A 105 -9.62 -9.61 -17.52
N LEU A 106 -10.41 -8.56 -17.31
CA LEU A 106 -11.05 -7.80 -18.38
C LEU A 106 -10.01 -6.99 -19.18
N ASP A 107 -8.99 -6.47 -18.50
CA ASP A 107 -7.86 -5.75 -19.12
C ASP A 107 -6.90 -6.69 -19.89
N THR A 108 -6.85 -7.97 -19.52
CA THR A 108 -5.96 -9.00 -20.12
C THR A 108 -6.66 -9.94 -21.11
N ASN A 109 -7.60 -9.45 -21.92
CA ASN A 109 -8.27 -10.22 -22.99
C ASN A 109 -7.35 -10.86 -24.07
N SER A 110 -6.04 -10.88 -23.85
CA SER A 110 -5.09 -11.79 -24.47
C SER A 110 -4.34 -12.56 -23.38
N ILE A 111 -4.53 -13.87 -23.28
CA ILE A 111 -3.50 -14.92 -23.09
C ILE A 111 -4.19 -16.26 -22.69
N VAL A 112 -4.31 -17.10 -23.72
CA VAL A 112 -4.12 -18.56 -23.80
C VAL A 112 -5.09 -19.50 -23.07
N ALA A 113 -5.89 -20.20 -23.86
CA ALA A 113 -6.68 -21.37 -23.47
C ALA A 113 -5.80 -22.52 -22.96
N GLY A 114 -6.28 -23.21 -21.91
CA GLY A 114 -5.92 -24.60 -21.58
C GLY A 114 -4.55 -24.84 -20.95
N VAL A 115 -4.47 -24.76 -19.61
CA VAL A 115 -3.52 -25.59 -18.83
C VAL A 115 -4.18 -25.93 -17.49
N ASP A 116 -4.41 -27.20 -17.23
CA ASP A 116 -4.72 -27.73 -15.91
C ASP A 116 -3.43 -27.70 -15.08
N VAL A 117 -3.36 -26.84 -14.07
CA VAL A 117 -2.18 -26.73 -13.20
C VAL A 117 -2.52 -27.31 -11.83
N GLU A 118 -2.17 -28.58 -11.63
CA GLU A 118 -2.00 -29.18 -10.32
C GLU A 118 -0.71 -28.65 -9.65
N GLY A 119 -0.81 -28.47 -8.33
CA GLY A 119 0.27 -28.45 -7.32
C GLY A 119 1.66 -27.91 -7.68
N ASP A 120 2.05 -26.86 -6.96
CA ASP A 120 3.44 -26.46 -6.64
C ASP A 120 4.23 -25.45 -7.49
N GLU A 121 3.67 -24.88 -8.56
CA GLU A 121 4.30 -23.73 -9.23
C GLU A 121 3.50 -22.41 -9.09
N LEU A 122 3.60 -21.77 -7.92
CA LEU A 122 3.23 -20.35 -7.75
C LEU A 122 4.37 -19.50 -7.15
N LEU A 123 5.63 -19.89 -7.40
CA LEU A 123 6.80 -19.08 -7.01
C LEU A 123 7.31 -18.12 -8.11
N VAL A 124 6.83 -18.21 -9.36
CA VAL A 124 7.31 -17.31 -10.43
C VAL A 124 6.52 -15.98 -10.49
N ASN A 125 5.26 -15.95 -10.04
CA ASN A 125 4.42 -14.73 -10.15
C ASN A 125 4.48 -13.80 -8.94
N ASN A 126 5.11 -14.21 -7.83
CA ASN A 126 5.27 -13.33 -6.67
C ASN A 126 6.35 -12.26 -6.90
N ASN A 127 7.37 -12.51 -7.71
CA ASN A 127 8.38 -11.51 -8.04
C ASN A 127 7.87 -10.50 -9.07
N VAL A 128 7.13 -10.94 -10.10
CA VAL A 128 6.56 -10.02 -11.10
C VAL A 128 5.42 -9.19 -10.50
N LYS A 129 4.49 -9.80 -9.74
CA LYS A 129 3.44 -9.04 -9.05
C LYS A 129 3.99 -8.17 -7.92
N SER A 130 4.98 -8.62 -7.14
CA SER A 130 5.59 -7.74 -6.13
C SER A 130 6.36 -6.58 -6.75
N ASN A 131 7.07 -6.79 -7.86
CA ASN A 131 7.73 -5.70 -8.59
C ASN A 131 6.73 -4.73 -9.22
N LEU A 132 5.63 -5.23 -9.80
CA LEU A 132 4.58 -4.39 -10.37
C LEU A 132 3.84 -3.61 -9.28
N ILE A 133 3.50 -4.26 -8.15
CA ILE A 133 2.86 -3.61 -7.00
C ILE A 133 3.81 -2.63 -6.31
N ASN A 134 5.10 -2.95 -6.19
CA ASN A 134 6.09 -2.03 -5.62
C ASN A 134 6.38 -0.85 -6.55
N SER A 135 6.38 -1.06 -7.87
CA SER A 135 6.50 0.02 -8.87
C SER A 135 5.25 0.89 -8.89
N ALA A 136 4.05 0.31 -8.90
CA ALA A 136 2.79 1.03 -8.82
C ALA A 136 2.62 1.73 -7.47
N ARG A 137 3.06 1.14 -6.35
CA ARG A 137 3.12 1.80 -5.04
C ARG A 137 4.17 2.89 -5.00
N ALA A 138 5.31 2.75 -5.68
CA ALA A 138 6.32 3.80 -5.79
C ALA A 138 5.83 4.97 -6.68
N GLU A 139 5.08 4.68 -7.74
CA GLU A 139 4.43 5.66 -8.61
C GLU A 139 3.24 6.33 -7.94
N PHE A 140 2.37 5.60 -7.24
CA PHE A 140 1.32 6.17 -6.41
C PHE A 140 1.92 6.96 -5.25
N SER A 141 2.90 6.39 -4.54
CA SER A 141 3.56 7.09 -3.45
C SER A 141 4.28 8.33 -3.96
N SER A 142 4.90 8.34 -5.14
CA SER A 142 5.52 9.55 -5.69
C SER A 142 4.47 10.59 -6.13
N LYS A 143 3.37 10.14 -6.77
CA LYS A 143 2.27 10.99 -7.23
C LYS A 143 1.47 11.62 -6.08
N TYR A 144 1.15 10.86 -5.04
CA TYR A 144 0.39 11.34 -3.88
C TYR A 144 1.28 12.02 -2.84
N LYS A 145 2.56 11.62 -2.71
CA LYS A 145 3.57 12.43 -2.00
C LYS A 145 3.75 13.77 -2.69
N SER A 146 3.64 13.87 -4.01
CA SER A 146 3.70 15.15 -4.74
C SER A 146 2.51 16.07 -4.43
N ILE A 147 1.29 15.55 -4.29
CA ILE A 147 0.10 16.38 -3.99
C ILE A 147 0.16 16.89 -2.55
N ASP A 148 0.44 16.01 -1.58
CA ASP A 148 0.58 16.41 -0.18
C ASP A 148 1.82 17.30 0.02
N ASP A 149 2.91 17.08 -0.73
CA ASP A 149 4.12 17.92 -0.73
C ASP A 149 3.86 19.29 -1.37
N GLU A 150 3.08 19.39 -2.45
CA GLU A 150 2.67 20.70 -2.98
C GLU A 150 1.73 21.46 -2.04
N LEU A 151 0.77 20.78 -1.42
CA LEU A 151 -0.12 21.39 -0.42
C LEU A 151 0.67 21.84 0.82
N THR A 152 1.63 21.02 1.25
CA THR A 152 2.54 21.33 2.37
C THR A 152 3.44 22.50 2.01
N LYS A 153 4.01 22.53 0.80
CA LYS A 153 4.81 23.65 0.28
C LYS A 153 4.00 24.93 0.16
N ALA A 154 2.75 24.85 -0.31
CA ALA A 154 1.85 25.99 -0.38
C ALA A 154 1.52 26.54 1.01
N ARG A 155 1.27 25.65 1.99
CA ARG A 155 1.07 26.03 3.40
C ARG A 155 2.31 26.69 3.99
N ILE A 156 3.50 26.10 3.78
CA ILE A 156 4.77 26.66 4.24
C ILE A 156 5.02 28.03 3.61
N ARG A 157 4.77 28.21 2.30
CA ARG A 157 4.86 29.53 1.63
C ARG A 157 3.97 30.56 2.31
N SER A 158 2.70 30.20 2.53
CA SER A 158 1.74 31.08 3.20
C SER A 158 2.17 31.46 4.62
N GLU A 159 2.80 30.54 5.36
CA GLU A 159 3.32 30.81 6.70
C GLU A 159 4.55 31.72 6.66
N LEU A 160 5.45 31.50 5.69
CA LEU A 160 6.64 32.34 5.48
C LEU A 160 6.29 33.77 5.05
N ASP A 161 5.21 33.97 4.30
CA ASP A 161 4.75 35.32 3.91
C ASP A 161 4.37 36.19 5.12
N GLY A 162 3.95 35.59 6.24
CA GLY A 162 3.64 36.30 7.48
C GLY A 162 4.86 36.68 8.33
N LEU A 163 6.06 36.20 8.00
CA LEU A 163 7.26 36.40 8.82
C LEU A 163 8.00 37.71 8.51
N SER A 164 8.80 38.16 9.48
CA SER A 164 9.66 39.35 9.36
C SER A 164 10.77 39.15 8.34
N ASP A 165 11.14 40.21 7.61
CA ASP A 165 12.23 40.22 6.62
C ASP A 165 13.58 39.74 7.19
N GLY A 166 13.79 39.91 8.50
CA GLY A 166 15.01 39.48 9.21
C GLY A 166 15.12 37.96 9.39
N THR A 167 14.08 37.20 9.07
CA THR A 167 14.03 35.74 9.27
C THR A 167 15.08 35.04 8.42
N VAL A 168 15.82 34.13 9.06
CA VAL A 168 16.85 33.33 8.40
C VAL A 168 16.29 31.96 8.04
N LEU A 169 16.39 31.60 6.76
CA LEU A 169 15.86 30.36 6.19
C LEU A 169 16.98 29.42 5.74
N SER A 170 16.72 28.12 5.90
CA SER A 170 17.54 27.06 5.30
C SER A 170 17.39 27.04 3.77
N VAL A 171 18.30 26.34 3.09
CA VAL A 171 18.24 26.13 1.63
C VAL A 171 16.89 25.55 1.19
N GLU A 172 16.39 24.57 1.94
CA GLU A 172 15.11 23.90 1.70
C GLU A 172 13.95 24.89 1.76
N MET A 173 13.83 25.64 2.87
CA MET A 173 12.74 26.61 3.07
C MET A 173 12.79 27.76 2.06
N ALA A 174 13.99 28.22 1.69
CA ALA A 174 14.17 29.25 0.67
C ALA A 174 13.80 28.76 -0.74
N ALA A 175 14.11 27.49 -1.07
CA ALA A 175 13.71 26.88 -2.33
C ALA A 175 12.18 26.70 -2.40
N ILE A 176 11.57 26.27 -1.29
CA ILE A 176 10.11 26.19 -1.15
C ILE A 176 9.48 27.56 -1.35
N TYR A 177 10.01 28.60 -0.70
CA TYR A 177 9.51 29.99 -0.81
C TYR A 177 9.43 30.47 -2.26
N LEU A 178 10.52 30.30 -3.01
CA LEU A 178 10.60 30.72 -4.42
C LEU A 178 9.90 29.77 -5.41
N GLY A 179 9.37 28.65 -4.92
CA GLY A 179 8.71 27.65 -5.76
C GLY A 179 9.64 26.91 -6.73
N ILE A 180 10.92 26.78 -6.38
CA ILE A 180 11.93 26.11 -7.20
C ILE A 180 12.58 24.95 -6.43
N GLY A 181 13.19 24.01 -7.15
CA GLY A 181 13.90 22.90 -6.53
C GLY A 181 15.26 23.29 -5.93
N GLU A 182 15.70 22.62 -4.87
CA GLU A 182 17.01 22.86 -4.24
C GLU A 182 18.19 22.70 -5.21
N LYS A 183 18.08 21.78 -6.19
CA LYS A 183 19.08 21.61 -7.25
C LYS A 183 19.19 22.86 -8.13
N THR A 184 18.07 23.51 -8.43
CA THR A 184 18.04 24.79 -9.15
C THR A 184 18.74 25.87 -8.34
N PHE A 185 18.48 25.91 -7.03
CA PHE A 185 19.13 26.84 -6.10
C PHE A 185 20.64 26.62 -5.99
N ALA A 186 21.09 25.37 -5.98
CA ALA A 186 22.51 25.04 -6.02
C ALA A 186 23.19 25.52 -7.32
N ARG A 187 22.52 25.38 -8.46
CA ARG A 187 23.01 25.88 -9.76
C ARG A 187 23.06 27.40 -9.81
N MET A 188 22.03 28.09 -9.32
CA MET A 188 22.01 29.56 -9.22
C MET A 188 23.19 30.08 -8.39
N ARG A 189 23.52 29.43 -7.27
CA ARG A 189 24.70 29.79 -6.47
C ARG A 189 26.02 29.58 -7.21
N GLN A 190 26.14 28.51 -7.99
CA GLN A 190 27.33 28.25 -8.81
C GLN A 190 27.51 29.31 -9.89
N ARG A 191 26.41 29.76 -10.50
CA ARG A 191 26.39 30.79 -11.55
C ARG A 191 26.39 32.23 -11.03
N LYS A 192 26.14 32.44 -9.74
CA LYS A 192 25.95 33.76 -9.09
C LYS A 192 24.73 34.53 -9.63
N GLU A 193 23.67 33.81 -10.01
CA GLU A 193 22.44 34.36 -10.63
C GLU A 193 21.21 34.28 -9.70
N GLY A 194 21.42 34.04 -8.40
CA GLY A 194 20.36 33.82 -7.41
C GLY A 194 20.35 34.84 -6.28
N PRO A 195 19.39 34.71 -5.34
CA PRO A 195 19.28 35.60 -4.20
C PRO A 195 20.53 35.55 -3.30
N PRO A 196 20.84 36.66 -2.60
CA PRO A 196 21.92 36.71 -1.62
C PRO A 196 21.84 35.57 -0.60
N TYR A 197 22.99 34.99 -0.27
CA TYR A 197 23.12 33.95 0.73
C TYR A 197 24.34 34.19 1.61
N PHE A 198 24.34 33.61 2.79
CA PHE A 198 25.45 33.67 3.73
C PHE A 198 25.78 32.28 4.26
N ARG A 199 27.03 32.10 4.69
CA ARG A 199 27.55 30.82 5.18
C ARG A 199 27.97 30.99 6.63
N TYR A 200 27.45 30.16 7.52
CA TYR A 200 27.98 30.05 8.88
C TYR A 200 29.02 28.93 8.94
N ALA A 201 30.13 29.21 9.64
CA ALA A 201 31.05 28.18 10.09
C ALA A 201 30.47 27.59 11.39
N THR A 202 29.92 26.39 11.32
CA THR A 202 29.72 25.56 12.52
C THR A 202 31.09 24.95 12.84
N ASN A 203 31.57 25.14 14.06
CA ASN A 203 32.97 24.98 14.45
C ASN A 203 33.67 23.68 13.97
N GLN A 204 34.97 23.84 13.67
CA GLN A 204 36.03 22.83 13.57
C GLN A 204 35.66 21.49 12.93
N MET A 205 35.40 21.49 11.62
CA MET A 205 35.90 20.49 10.66
C MET A 205 35.45 20.93 9.26
N ALA A 206 36.39 21.01 8.33
CA ALA A 206 36.17 21.53 6.98
C ALA A 206 35.26 20.59 6.15
N SER A 207 33.94 20.72 6.27
CA SER A 207 32.97 20.24 5.27
C SER A 207 31.52 20.75 5.50
N ASN A 208 31.09 21.02 6.73
CA ASN A 208 29.69 21.35 7.03
C ASN A 208 29.38 22.87 7.06
N ARG A 209 29.65 23.58 5.96
CA ARG A 209 29.19 24.98 5.80
C ARG A 209 27.72 25.00 5.40
N ARG A 210 26.81 25.29 6.33
CA ARG A 210 25.38 25.48 6.03
C ARG A 210 25.17 26.83 5.33
N VAL A 211 24.49 26.77 4.18
CA VAL A 211 24.08 27.96 3.40
C VAL A 211 22.71 28.40 3.89
N LEU A 212 22.56 29.68 4.21
CA LEU A 212 21.30 30.27 4.67
C LEU A 212 20.95 31.52 3.86
N TYR A 213 19.67 31.87 3.92
CA TYR A 213 19.06 32.97 3.18
C TYR A 213 18.27 33.87 4.13
N LYS A 214 18.22 35.17 3.86
CA LYS A 214 17.30 36.06 4.59
C LYS A 214 16.01 36.18 3.81
N LEU A 215 14.88 36.16 4.50
CA LEU A 215 13.57 36.26 3.87
C LEU A 215 13.40 37.57 3.10
N GLY A 216 13.87 38.70 3.64
CA GLY A 216 13.84 39.98 2.93
C GLY A 216 14.62 39.99 1.61
N ASP A 217 15.75 39.29 1.55
CA ASP A 217 16.54 39.16 0.31
C ASP A 217 15.82 38.29 -0.73
N LEU A 218 15.12 37.25 -0.28
CA LEU A 218 14.28 36.41 -1.14
C LEU A 218 13.07 37.17 -1.69
N ARG A 219 12.42 38.01 -0.88
CA ARG A 219 11.31 38.88 -1.30
C ARG A 219 11.74 39.89 -2.35
N ARG A 220 12.87 40.56 -2.15
CA ARG A 220 13.45 41.49 -3.13
C ARG A 220 13.75 40.78 -4.45
N TYR A 221 14.42 39.63 -4.38
CA TYR A 221 14.69 38.83 -5.56
C TYR A 221 13.40 38.40 -6.29
N LEU A 222 12.36 38.01 -5.56
CA LEU A 222 11.07 37.64 -6.15
C LEU A 222 10.39 38.85 -6.83
N SER A 223 10.41 40.02 -6.19
CA SER A 223 9.89 41.26 -6.78
C SER A 223 10.65 41.65 -8.04
N ASP A 224 11.99 41.53 -8.02
CA ASP A 224 12.86 41.83 -9.16
C ASP A 224 12.58 40.92 -10.38
N ILE A 225 12.32 39.63 -10.16
CA ILE A 225 12.05 38.68 -11.25
C ILE A 225 10.58 38.69 -11.73
N THR A 226 9.63 39.03 -10.85
CA THR A 226 8.20 39.06 -11.20
C THR A 226 7.74 40.43 -11.70
N GLY A 227 8.50 41.49 -11.42
CA GLY A 227 8.14 42.87 -11.74
C GLY A 227 6.97 43.41 -10.90
N ILE A 228 6.54 42.69 -9.87
CA ILE A 228 5.43 43.06 -8.99
C ILE A 228 6.03 43.81 -7.80
N LYS A 229 5.70 45.11 -7.68
CA LYS A 229 6.04 45.96 -6.53
C LYS A 229 4.91 45.97 -5.51
#